data_AF-A0A1H9DGV4-F1
#
_entry.id   AF-A0A1H9DGV4-F1
#
_cell.length_a   1.000
_cell.length_b   1.000
_cell.length_c   1.000
_cell.angle_alpha   90.00
_cell.angle_beta   90.00
_cell.angle_gamma   90.00
#
_symmetry.space_group_name_H-M   'P 1'
#
loop_
_entity.id
_entity.type
_entity.pdbx_description
1 polymer ?
#
loop_
_entity_poly.entity_id
_entity_poly.type
_entity_poly.pdbx_seq_one_letter_code
_entity_poly.pdbx_strand_id
1 'polypeptide(L)'
;MKDSDQHKKDISKLHKEKLGMDIPDNFFAKSKKNILNKIIQEEQPRQTIFWLRPIIAYPIAASIVLAITLTLWMQNKDTVNTEQITNTKTIKTINPDILNGDFLTSSLLISDSEMNTYLNSYLVTNVIIEAELSQQQLENIFINSVFIEDSLINNYLDKSLIENIVL
;
A
#
# COMPACT_ATOMS: atom_id res chain seq x y z
N MET A 1 -46.31 -36.18 39.11
CA MET A 1 -47.65 -35.64 38.79
C MET A 1 -48.41 -35.11 40.00
N LYS A 2 -48.11 -35.53 41.24
CA LYS A 2 -48.86 -35.10 42.44
C LYS A 2 -48.60 -33.64 42.87
N ASP A 3 -47.40 -33.11 42.56
CA ASP A 3 -46.98 -31.78 43.05
C ASP A 3 -47.55 -30.59 42.24
N SER A 4 -47.80 -30.74 40.93
CA SER A 4 -48.33 -29.63 40.13
C SER A 4 -49.79 -29.31 40.46
N ASP A 5 -50.55 -30.32 40.85
CA ASP A 5 -51.97 -30.17 41.21
C ASP A 5 -52.15 -29.56 42.60
N GLN A 6 -51.19 -29.79 43.51
CA GLN A 6 -51.17 -29.10 44.81
C GLN A 6 -50.86 -27.61 44.63
N HIS A 7 -49.86 -27.28 43.82
CA HIS A 7 -49.48 -25.89 43.55
C HIS A 7 -50.62 -25.08 42.90
N LYS A 8 -51.40 -25.70 41.99
CA LYS A 8 -52.56 -25.05 41.37
C LYS A 8 -53.68 -24.75 42.39
N LYS A 9 -53.89 -25.66 43.35
CA LYS A 9 -54.90 -25.49 44.42
C LYS A 9 -54.50 -24.37 45.38
N ASP A 10 -53.23 -24.25 45.72
CA ASP A 10 -52.75 -23.21 46.63
C ASP A 10 -52.82 -21.80 46.02
N ILE A 11 -52.50 -21.65 44.73
CA ILE A 11 -52.67 -20.37 44.02
C ILE A 11 -54.15 -19.97 43.96
N SER A 12 -55.05 -20.92 43.71
CA SER A 12 -56.50 -20.65 43.66
C SER A 12 -57.04 -20.18 45.01
N LYS A 13 -56.56 -20.78 46.12
CA LYS A 13 -56.91 -20.36 47.48
C LYS A 13 -56.42 -18.94 47.77
N LEU A 14 -55.15 -18.64 47.48
CA LEU A 14 -54.57 -17.31 47.67
C LEU A 14 -55.31 -16.23 46.87
N HIS A 15 -55.68 -16.51 45.62
CA HIS A 15 -56.43 -15.58 44.79
C HIS A 15 -57.81 -15.30 45.39
N LYS A 16 -58.51 -16.34 45.84
CA LYS A 16 -59.82 -16.20 46.49
C LYS A 16 -59.74 -15.40 47.79
N GLU A 17 -58.73 -15.66 48.63
CA GLU A 17 -58.52 -14.98 49.90
C GLU A 17 -58.17 -13.50 49.71
N LYS A 18 -57.30 -13.18 48.76
CA LYS A 18 -56.83 -11.80 48.55
C LYS A 18 -57.74 -10.94 47.68
N LEU A 19 -58.47 -11.55 46.75
CA LEU A 19 -59.25 -10.82 45.73
C LEU A 19 -60.76 -11.14 45.80
N GLY A 20 -61.18 -12.01 46.72
CA GLY A 20 -62.59 -12.33 46.96
C GLY A 20 -63.27 -13.12 45.84
N MET A 21 -62.53 -13.58 44.83
CA MET A 21 -63.08 -14.18 43.62
C MET A 21 -62.25 -15.40 43.19
N ASP A 22 -62.93 -16.43 42.68
CA ASP A 22 -62.28 -17.61 42.10
C ASP A 22 -61.62 -17.28 40.75
N ILE A 23 -60.55 -17.99 40.40
CA ILE A 23 -59.82 -17.78 39.15
C ILE A 23 -60.65 -18.35 37.99
N PRO A 24 -61.05 -17.54 36.99
CA PRO A 24 -61.78 -18.04 35.83
C PRO A 24 -60.95 -19.00 34.99
N ASP A 25 -61.63 -19.93 34.32
CA ASP A 25 -60.99 -20.84 33.38
C ASP A 25 -60.24 -20.05 32.30
N ASN A 26 -58.99 -20.46 32.02
CA ASN A 26 -58.09 -19.84 31.04
C ASN A 26 -57.60 -18.41 31.33
N PHE A 27 -57.81 -17.85 32.54
CA PHE A 27 -57.35 -16.50 32.90
C PHE A 27 -55.86 -16.23 32.55
N PHE A 28 -54.98 -17.18 32.84
CA PHE A 28 -53.54 -17.06 32.56
C PHE A 28 -53.11 -17.59 31.18
N ALA A 29 -54.03 -18.14 30.37
CA ALA A 29 -53.65 -18.79 29.11
C ALA A 29 -52.99 -17.81 28.13
N LYS A 30 -53.53 -16.59 28.00
CA LYS A 30 -52.97 -15.53 27.14
C LYS A 30 -51.60 -15.08 27.63
N SER A 31 -51.43 -14.88 28.94
CA SER A 31 -50.15 -14.44 29.52
C SER A 31 -49.07 -15.51 29.34
N LYS A 32 -49.38 -16.78 29.65
CA LYS A 32 -48.46 -17.91 29.43
C LYS A 32 -48.05 -18.05 27.97
N LYS A 33 -49.01 -17.92 27.05
CA LYS A 33 -48.74 -17.95 25.61
C LYS A 33 -47.88 -16.76 25.17
N ASN A 34 -48.15 -15.56 25.68
CA ASN A 34 -47.36 -14.36 25.36
C ASN A 34 -45.93 -14.45 25.90
N ILE A 35 -45.75 -14.96 27.12
CA ILE A 35 -44.43 -15.18 27.71
C ILE A 35 -43.69 -16.24 26.89
N LEU A 36 -44.31 -17.38 26.60
CA LEU A 36 -43.72 -18.44 25.79
C LEU A 36 -43.31 -17.93 24.40
N ASN A 37 -44.19 -17.20 23.71
CA ASN A 37 -43.90 -16.61 22.41
C ASN A 37 -42.76 -15.58 22.49
N LYS A 38 -42.68 -14.80 23.57
CA LYS A 38 -41.62 -13.81 23.77
C LYS A 38 -40.25 -14.45 24.00
N ILE A 39 -40.19 -15.55 24.78
CA ILE A 39 -38.93 -16.28 25.01
C ILE A 39 -38.47 -16.99 23.73
N ILE A 40 -39.41 -17.56 22.96
CA ILE A 40 -39.10 -18.24 21.68
C ILE A 40 -38.68 -17.22 20.59
N GLN A 41 -39.14 -15.97 20.66
CA GLN A 41 -38.83 -14.92 19.68
C GLN A 41 -37.58 -14.10 20.03
N GLU A 42 -36.91 -14.34 21.16
CA GLU A 42 -35.73 -13.58 21.60
C GLU A 42 -34.40 -14.04 20.96
N GLU A 43 -34.44 -14.63 19.77
CA GLU A 43 -33.29 -14.78 18.86
C GLU A 43 -33.54 -14.06 17.52
N GLN A 44 -34.10 -12.85 17.55
CA GLN A 44 -33.91 -11.96 16.40
C GLN A 44 -32.41 -11.62 16.34
N PRO A 45 -31.66 -12.05 15.31
CA PRO A 45 -30.27 -11.67 15.17
C PRO A 45 -30.28 -10.15 15.09
N ARG A 46 -29.72 -9.50 16.12
CA ARG A 46 -29.50 -8.05 16.11
C ARG A 46 -28.89 -7.76 14.76
N GLN A 47 -29.57 -6.99 13.92
CA GLN A 47 -29.05 -6.54 12.63
C GLN A 47 -27.87 -5.63 12.93
N THR A 48 -26.73 -6.24 13.27
CA THR A 48 -25.47 -5.54 13.38
C THR A 48 -25.09 -5.29 11.94
N ILE A 49 -25.45 -4.11 11.46
CA ILE A 49 -24.82 -3.53 10.28
C ILE A 49 -23.33 -3.64 10.58
N PHE A 50 -22.64 -4.57 9.90
CA PHE A 50 -21.32 -5.06 10.29
C PHE A 50 -20.34 -3.91 10.57
N TRP A 51 -20.53 -2.80 9.85
CA TRP A 51 -19.79 -1.55 9.92
C TRP A 51 -19.75 -0.81 11.27
N LEU A 52 -20.61 -1.12 12.24
CA LEU A 52 -20.66 -0.38 13.53
C LEU A 52 -19.71 -0.93 14.61
N ARG A 53 -18.92 -1.99 14.34
CA ARG A 53 -17.93 -2.46 15.32
C ARG A 53 -16.64 -1.63 15.21
N PRO A 54 -16.20 -0.90 16.26
CA PRO A 54 -15.00 -0.07 16.19
C PRO A 54 -13.72 -0.87 15.87
N ILE A 55 -13.73 -2.18 16.14
CA ILE A 55 -12.63 -3.10 15.83
C ILE A 55 -12.38 -3.22 14.31
N ILE A 56 -13.42 -3.10 13.47
CA ILE A 56 -13.25 -3.17 12.01
C ILE A 56 -13.12 -1.79 11.36
N ALA A 57 -13.45 -0.71 12.07
CA ALA A 57 -13.39 0.65 11.51
C ALA A 57 -11.95 1.06 11.14
N TYR A 58 -10.98 0.78 12.00
CA TYR A 58 -9.57 1.09 11.78
C TYR A 58 -8.91 0.31 10.62
N PRO A 59 -9.02 -1.03 10.53
CA PRO A 59 -8.43 -1.77 9.43
C PRO A 59 -9.09 -1.45 8.08
N ILE A 60 -10.40 -1.18 8.04
CA ILE A 60 -11.10 -0.76 6.81
C ILE A 60 -10.58 0.61 6.34
N ALA A 61 -10.45 1.59 7.25
CA ALA A 61 -9.90 2.90 6.92
C ALA A 61 -8.46 2.80 6.39
N ALA A 62 -7.61 2.00 7.04
CA ALA A 62 -6.23 1.77 6.59
C ALA A 62 -6.19 1.13 5.19
N SER A 63 -7.07 0.16 4.90
CA SER A 63 -7.16 -0.48 3.59
C SER A 63 -7.59 0.50 2.49
N ILE A 64 -8.51 1.42 2.79
CA ILE A 64 -8.96 2.45 1.82
C ILE A 64 -7.82 3.43 1.53
N VAL A 65 -7.13 3.90 2.57
CA VAL A 65 -5.97 4.80 2.42
C VAL A 65 -4.88 4.12 1.60
N LEU A 66 -4.55 2.86 1.91
CA LEU A 66 -3.54 2.09 1.16
C LEU A 66 -3.93 1.91 -0.31
N ALA A 67 -5.20 1.62 -0.61
CA ALA A 67 -5.70 1.50 -1.98
C ALA A 67 -5.61 2.84 -2.75
N ILE A 68 -5.92 3.96 -2.11
CA ILE A 68 -5.81 5.30 -2.74
C ILE A 68 -4.34 5.65 -2.98
N THR A 69 -3.46 5.43 -2.00
CA THR A 69 -2.03 5.70 -2.18
C THR A 69 -1.40 4.80 -3.25
N LEU A 70 -1.80 3.52 -3.31
CA LEU A 70 -1.32 2.57 -4.31
C LEU A 70 -1.79 2.95 -5.73
N THR A 71 -3.05 3.38 -5.87
CA THR A 71 -3.59 3.80 -7.17
C THR A 71 -2.98 5.12 -7.65
N LEU A 72 -2.68 6.07 -6.76
CA LEU A 72 -1.94 7.29 -7.11
C LEU A 72 -0.47 6.99 -7.46
N TRP A 73 0.18 6.10 -6.72
CA TRP A 73 1.55 5.68 -7.01
C TRP A 73 1.68 4.97 -8.36
N MET A 74 0.73 4.08 -8.72
CA MET A 74 0.69 3.46 -10.06
C MET A 74 0.36 4.46 -11.19
N GLN A 75 -0.37 5.54 -10.90
CA GLN A 75 -0.67 6.59 -11.88
C GLN A 75 0.48 7.59 -12.06
N ASN A 76 1.45 7.62 -11.14
CA ASN A 76 2.65 8.43 -11.28
C ASN A 76 3.65 7.74 -12.23
N LYS A 77 3.27 7.62 -13.50
CA LYS A 77 4.23 7.45 -14.58
C LYS A 77 4.69 8.84 -14.96
N ASP A 78 5.99 9.06 -14.83
CA ASP A 78 6.64 10.29 -15.27
C ASP A 78 6.06 10.73 -16.62
N THR A 79 5.31 11.83 -16.63
CA THR A 79 5.07 12.59 -17.86
C THR A 79 6.36 13.32 -18.17
N VAL A 80 7.45 12.59 -18.40
CA VAL A 80 8.58 13.13 -19.13
C VAL A 80 8.11 13.13 -20.57
N ASN A 81 7.71 14.31 -21.06
CA ASN A 81 7.63 14.58 -22.48
C ASN A 81 9.06 14.46 -23.03
N THR A 82 9.52 13.24 -23.28
CA THR A 82 10.74 13.01 -24.07
C THR A 82 10.31 12.99 -25.51
N GLU A 83 10.60 14.09 -26.21
CA GLU A 83 10.57 14.14 -27.66
C GLU A 83 11.34 12.94 -28.22
N GLN A 84 10.63 12.07 -28.93
CA GLN A 84 11.18 10.87 -29.54
C GLN A 84 12.20 11.26 -30.61
N ILE A 85 13.48 11.11 -30.31
CA ILE A 85 14.48 10.84 -31.35
C ILE A 85 14.34 9.35 -31.69
N THR A 86 13.71 9.10 -32.83
CA THR A 86 13.62 7.79 -33.46
C THR A 86 15.03 7.29 -33.77
N ASN A 87 15.41 6.13 -33.21
CA ASN A 87 16.32 5.12 -33.78
C ASN A 87 16.96 4.23 -32.69
N THR A 88 16.19 3.58 -31.81
CA THR A 88 16.68 2.35 -31.17
C THR A 88 15.54 1.36 -31.02
N LYS A 89 15.77 0.20 -31.63
CA LYS A 89 14.89 -0.94 -31.74
C LYS A 89 14.68 -1.56 -30.35
N THR A 90 13.48 -1.42 -29.81
CA THR A 90 12.82 -2.35 -28.88
C THR A 90 13.76 -3.25 -28.06
N ILE A 91 14.40 -2.68 -27.04
CA ILE A 91 14.83 -3.46 -25.88
C ILE A 91 13.56 -3.70 -25.06
N LYS A 92 13.09 -4.96 -25.03
CA LYS A 92 11.99 -5.39 -24.17
C LYS A 92 12.31 -4.93 -22.75
N THR A 93 11.50 -4.03 -22.19
CA THR A 93 11.78 -3.30 -20.96
C THR A 93 11.80 -4.28 -19.78
N ILE A 94 12.99 -4.74 -19.42
CA ILE A 94 13.24 -5.40 -18.13
C ILE A 94 13.22 -4.30 -17.09
N ASN A 95 12.61 -4.57 -15.93
CA ASN A 95 12.47 -3.56 -14.88
C ASN A 95 13.80 -2.84 -14.61
N PRO A 96 13.83 -1.49 -14.62
CA PRO A 96 15.05 -0.72 -14.39
C PRO A 96 15.67 -1.02 -13.02
N ASP A 97 14.84 -1.33 -12.02
CA ASP A 97 15.29 -1.74 -10.68
C ASP A 97 16.12 -3.03 -10.70
N ILE A 98 15.87 -3.93 -11.66
CA ILE A 98 16.62 -5.18 -11.81
C ILE A 98 17.95 -4.95 -12.56
N LEU A 99 17.98 -3.97 -13.47
CA LEU A 99 19.20 -3.58 -14.19
C LEU A 99 20.19 -2.81 -13.30
N ASN A 100 19.68 -2.03 -12.35
CA ASN A 100 20.48 -1.27 -11.38
C ASN A 100 20.86 -2.09 -10.14
N GLY A 101 20.31 -3.30 -9.98
CA GLY A 101 20.62 -4.22 -8.88
C GLY A 101 21.92 -5.02 -9.10
N ASP A 102 22.37 -5.72 -8.05
CA ASP A 102 23.55 -6.60 -8.14
C ASP A 102 23.31 -7.74 -9.15
N PHE A 103 24.27 -7.92 -10.07
CA PHE A 103 24.17 -8.84 -11.20
C PHE A 103 23.78 -10.26 -10.78
N LEU A 104 24.40 -10.77 -9.70
CA LEU A 104 24.16 -12.14 -9.24
C LEU A 104 22.74 -12.31 -8.70
N THR A 105 22.26 -11.33 -7.94
CA THR A 105 20.88 -11.36 -7.41
C THR A 105 19.83 -11.20 -8.51
N SER A 106 20.08 -10.29 -9.45
CA SER A 106 19.19 -10.04 -10.58
C SER A 106 19.14 -11.22 -11.56
N SER A 107 20.27 -11.92 -11.75
CA SER A 107 20.35 -13.13 -12.57
C SER A 107 19.52 -14.29 -11.99
N LEU A 108 19.43 -14.40 -10.66
CA LEU A 108 18.61 -15.43 -9.99
C LEU A 108 17.09 -15.16 -10.09
N LEU A 109 16.70 -13.90 -10.26
CA LEU A 109 15.29 -13.48 -10.32
C LEU A 109 14.73 -13.44 -11.75
N ILE A 110 15.60 -13.47 -12.75
CA ILE A 110 15.24 -13.49 -14.16
C ILE A 110 14.93 -14.93 -14.62
N SER A 111 13.90 -15.09 -15.45
CA SER A 111 13.61 -16.39 -16.06
C SER A 111 14.63 -16.73 -17.16
N ASP A 112 14.93 -18.01 -17.35
CA ASP A 112 15.83 -18.47 -18.42
C ASP A 112 15.44 -17.93 -19.81
N SER A 113 14.13 -17.78 -20.06
CA SER A 113 13.58 -17.26 -21.31
C SER A 113 13.90 -15.79 -21.58
N GLU A 114 14.22 -15.04 -20.52
CA GLU A 114 14.53 -13.60 -20.56
C GLU A 114 16.01 -13.30 -20.25
N MET A 115 16.78 -14.32 -19.87
CA MET A 115 18.19 -14.22 -19.51
C MET A 115 19.03 -13.55 -20.60
N ASN A 116 18.85 -13.94 -21.86
CA ASN A 116 19.61 -13.34 -22.96
C ASN A 116 19.31 -11.84 -23.14
N THR A 117 18.05 -11.43 -22.95
CA THR A 117 17.65 -10.02 -23.01
C THR A 117 18.20 -9.23 -21.82
N TYR A 118 18.20 -9.84 -20.63
CA TYR A 118 18.78 -9.26 -19.42
C TYR A 118 20.28 -9.03 -19.57
N LEU A 119 21.03 -10.06 -19.95
CA LEU A 119 22.48 -9.96 -20.14
C LEU A 119 22.84 -8.89 -21.17
N ASN A 120 22.13 -8.85 -22.30
CA ASN A 120 22.38 -7.83 -23.32
C ASN A 120 22.11 -6.40 -22.78
N SER A 121 21.00 -6.21 -22.07
CA SER A 121 20.67 -4.91 -21.48
C SER A 121 21.65 -4.51 -20.37
N TYR A 122 22.08 -5.45 -19.53
CA TYR A 122 23.05 -5.22 -18.46
C TYR A 122 24.42 -4.82 -19.03
N LEU A 123 24.90 -5.54 -20.05
CA LEU A 123 26.18 -5.24 -20.71
C LEU A 123 26.15 -3.86 -21.38
N VAL A 124 25.08 -3.52 -22.08
CA VAL A 124 24.97 -2.20 -22.73
C VAL A 124 24.94 -1.08 -21.69
N THR A 125 24.12 -1.20 -20.64
CA THR A 125 23.97 -0.11 -19.67
C THR A 125 25.15 -0.02 -18.71
N ASN A 126 25.46 -1.10 -17.99
CA ASN A 126 26.40 -1.04 -16.88
C ASN A 126 27.86 -1.24 -17.30
N VAL A 127 28.12 -1.82 -18.48
CA VAL A 127 29.50 -2.01 -18.96
C VAL A 127 29.85 -0.96 -20.02
N ILE A 128 29.03 -0.82 -21.06
CA ILE A 128 29.36 0.09 -22.17
C ILE A 128 29.06 1.54 -21.79
N ILE A 129 27.81 1.86 -21.43
CA ILE A 129 27.40 3.26 -21.18
C ILE A 129 28.13 3.84 -19.95
N GLU A 130 28.24 3.09 -18.85
CA GLU A 130 29.00 3.57 -17.68
C GLU A 130 30.48 3.80 -17.97
N ALA A 131 31.13 2.93 -18.77
CA ALA A 131 32.52 3.14 -19.18
C ALA A 131 32.68 4.39 -20.06
N GLU A 132 31.77 4.59 -21.02
CA GLU A 132 31.74 5.78 -21.87
C GLU A 132 31.54 7.06 -21.04
N LEU A 133 30.62 7.05 -20.07
CA LEU A 133 30.40 8.18 -19.16
C LEU A 133 31.65 8.48 -18.32
N SER A 134 32.33 7.44 -17.80
CA SER A 134 33.59 7.61 -17.07
C SER A 134 34.69 8.21 -17.95
N GLN A 135 34.79 7.77 -19.21
CA GLN A 135 35.72 8.32 -20.18
C GLN A 135 35.43 9.79 -20.48
N GLN A 136 34.16 10.16 -20.69
CA GLN A 136 33.76 11.55 -20.90
C GLN A 136 34.06 12.43 -19.68
N GLN A 137 33.86 11.91 -18.46
CA GLN A 137 34.22 12.63 -17.24
C GLN A 137 35.73 12.86 -17.15
N LEU A 138 36.53 11.84 -17.47
CA LEU A 138 37.99 11.96 -17.50
C LEU A 138 38.44 12.98 -18.56
N GLU A 139 37.85 12.93 -19.76
CA GLU A 139 38.12 13.88 -20.84
C GLU A 139 37.76 15.31 -20.42
N ASN A 140 36.62 15.52 -19.76
CA ASN A 140 36.23 16.83 -19.25
C ASN A 140 37.22 17.35 -18.19
N ILE A 141 37.68 16.49 -17.28
CA ILE A 141 38.72 16.85 -16.30
C ILE A 141 40.02 17.24 -17.03
N PHE A 142 40.42 16.47 -18.04
CA PHE A 142 41.61 16.76 -18.84
C PHE A 142 41.50 18.09 -19.58
N ILE A 143 40.39 18.33 -20.27
CA ILE A 143 40.11 19.58 -21.00
C ILE A 143 40.11 20.78 -20.05
N ASN A 144 39.43 20.68 -18.92
CA ASN A 144 39.43 21.75 -17.92
C ASN A 144 40.83 22.00 -17.36
N SER A 145 41.64 20.95 -17.14
CA SER A 145 43.02 21.11 -16.70
C SER A 145 43.86 21.89 -17.70
N VAL A 146 43.79 21.54 -18.99
CA VAL A 146 44.55 22.24 -20.05
C VAL A 146 44.12 23.71 -20.16
N PHE A 147 42.82 23.99 -20.20
CA PHE A 147 42.34 25.38 -20.34
C PHE A 147 42.57 26.24 -19.09
N ILE A 148 42.48 25.67 -17.89
CA ILE A 148 42.77 26.39 -16.64
C ILE A 148 44.27 26.70 -16.55
N GLU A 149 45.13 25.77 -16.93
CA GLU A 149 46.59 25.97 -16.93
C GLU A 149 47.01 27.05 -17.94
N ASP A 150 46.42 27.07 -19.14
CA ASP A 150 46.62 28.15 -20.13
C ASP A 150 46.05 29.50 -19.67
N SER A 151 44.91 29.51 -18.95
CA SER A 151 44.34 30.75 -18.39
C SER A 151 45.24 31.37 -17.31
N LEU A 152 45.94 30.55 -16.53
CA LEU A 152 46.93 31.03 -15.56
C LEU A 152 48.16 31.57 -16.30
N ILE A 153 48.63 30.86 -17.34
CA ILE A 153 49.75 31.28 -18.19
C ILE A 153 49.48 32.64 -18.87
N ASN A 154 48.27 32.89 -19.37
CA ASN A 154 47.92 34.19 -19.95
C ASN A 154 48.02 35.35 -18.93
N ASN A 155 47.66 35.13 -17.66
CA ASN A 155 47.82 36.15 -16.62
C ASN A 155 49.30 36.42 -16.29
N TYR A 156 50.13 35.38 -16.26
CA TYR A 156 51.58 35.53 -16.07
C TYR A 156 52.26 36.16 -17.29
N LEU A 157 51.83 35.83 -18.51
CA LEU A 157 52.34 36.43 -19.74
C LEU A 157 51.96 37.90 -19.84
N ASP A 158 50.69 38.28 -19.63
CA ASP A 158 50.26 39.68 -19.66
C ASP A 158 51.03 40.52 -18.63
N LYS A 159 51.22 40.02 -17.41
CA LYS A 159 51.96 40.76 -16.38
C LYS A 159 53.45 40.89 -16.73
N SER A 160 54.09 39.80 -17.19
CA SER A 160 55.50 39.81 -17.56
C SER A 160 55.82 40.64 -18.82
N LEU A 161 54.87 40.72 -19.76
CA LEU A 161 54.98 41.53 -20.96
C LEU A 161 54.69 43.01 -20.69
N ILE A 162 53.68 43.35 -19.90
CA ILE A 162 53.42 44.74 -19.48
C ILE A 162 54.58 45.28 -18.65
N GLU A 163 55.14 44.47 -17.73
CA GLU A 163 56.25 44.90 -16.88
C GLU A 163 57.59 45.03 -17.62
N ASN A 164 57.82 44.29 -18.71
CA ASN A 164 59.02 44.44 -19.56
C ASN A 164 58.87 45.44 -20.72
N ILE A 165 57.64 45.78 -21.15
CA ILE A 165 57.39 46.80 -22.20
C ILE A 165 57.29 48.20 -21.59
N VAL A 166 56.86 48.31 -20.33
CA VAL A 166 56.87 49.56 -19.56
C VAL A 166 58.17 49.65 -18.75
N LEU A 167 59.31 49.65 -19.44
CA LEU A 167 60.58 50.17 -18.94
C LEU A 167 61.36 50.83 -20.08
#